data_AF-A0A8S3XWW8-F1
#
_entry.id   AF-A0A8S3XWW8-F1
#
_cell.length_a   1.000
_cell.length_b   1.000
_cell.length_c   1.000
_cell.angle_alpha   90.00
_cell.angle_beta   90.00
_cell.angle_gamma   90.00
#
_symmetry.space_group_name_H-M   'P 1'
#
loop_
_entity.id
_entity.type
_entity.pdbx_description
1 polymer ?
#
loop_
_entity_poly.entity_id
_entity_poly.type
_entity_poly.pdbx_seq_one_letter_code
_entity_poly.pdbx_strand_id
1 'polypeptide(L)'
;MTTVNSRFTQGCETERPGEMSVNESFIENESPPPYIIFRKGSSVIPAISDLQQEFKTLQSSLLNRLDSWFSKQETKFNTLLNDFDEIKTALKLISDKYDDLDKRTHDVSKRVSRIEQQLKTTPVIEARISELETKLAEFEQKSRNCNIEISNLPEKRSENLIQLLDNIAKVIKQPISTKDIVTIHRVPHINPQ
;
A
#
# COMPACT_ATOMS: atom_id res chain seq x y z
N MET A 1 -25.46 17.32 4.83
CA MET A 1 -26.71 18.11 4.97
C MET A 1 -27.90 17.18 4.77
N THR A 2 -28.50 16.69 5.86
CA THR A 2 -29.90 16.24 5.89
C THR A 2 -30.40 16.40 7.33
N THR A 3 -31.27 17.39 7.54
CA THR A 3 -31.96 17.72 8.80
C THR A 3 -33.16 16.80 9.01
N VAL A 4 -33.38 16.35 10.25
CA VAL A 4 -34.70 15.85 10.67
C VAL A 4 -35.05 16.50 12.02
N ASN A 5 -36.06 17.37 11.96
CA ASN A 5 -36.78 17.99 13.05
C ASN A 5 -37.97 17.12 13.47
N SER A 6 -38.23 16.97 14.78
CA SER A 6 -39.57 16.84 15.41
C SER A 6 -39.42 16.23 16.82
N ARG A 7 -40.21 16.56 17.83
CA ARG A 7 -41.19 17.63 18.08
C ARG A 7 -41.40 17.65 19.58
N PHE A 8 -41.46 18.84 20.14
CA PHE A 8 -41.87 19.13 21.51
C PHE A 8 -43.40 19.01 21.60
N THR A 9 -43.92 18.40 22.65
CA THR A 9 -45.31 18.56 23.09
C THR A 9 -45.36 18.59 24.62
N GLN A 10 -45.93 19.67 25.12
CA GLN A 10 -46.15 20.06 26.49
C GLN A 10 -47.67 20.12 26.68
N GLY A 11 -48.21 19.65 27.81
CA GLY A 11 -49.57 20.03 28.22
C GLY A 11 -50.29 19.06 29.17
N CYS A 12 -50.95 19.67 30.17
CA CYS A 12 -51.96 19.19 31.13
C CYS A 12 -51.49 18.24 32.25
N GLU A 13 -51.35 18.71 33.49
CA GLU A 13 -52.34 19.21 34.48
C GLU A 13 -52.87 18.09 35.40
N THR A 14 -52.63 18.31 36.71
CA THR A 14 -53.47 18.02 37.90
C THR A 14 -54.10 16.61 38.01
N GLU A 15 -53.95 15.85 39.10
CA GLU A 15 -54.35 16.16 40.49
C GLU A 15 -53.63 15.23 41.49
N ARG A 16 -53.40 15.71 42.71
CA ARG A 16 -52.90 14.94 43.86
C ARG A 16 -54.06 14.17 44.50
N PRO A 17 -53.99 12.84 44.63
CA PRO A 17 -54.94 12.09 45.45
C PRO A 17 -54.39 11.88 46.86
N GLY A 18 -55.14 12.32 47.87
CA GLY A 18 -55.02 11.80 49.24
C GLY A 18 -54.59 12.80 50.31
N GLU A 19 -55.36 13.87 50.50
CA GLU A 19 -55.52 14.45 51.83
C GLU A 19 -56.22 13.41 52.71
N MET A 20 -55.51 12.83 53.68
CA MET A 20 -56.16 12.08 54.76
C MET A 20 -56.37 13.02 55.94
N SER A 21 -57.65 13.31 56.17
CA SER A 21 -58.23 13.94 57.35
C SER A 21 -57.65 13.32 58.63
N VAL A 22 -57.00 14.15 59.46
CA VAL A 22 -56.54 13.76 60.79
C VAL A 22 -57.76 13.66 61.69
N ASN A 23 -58.14 12.44 62.06
CA ASN A 23 -59.18 12.19 63.07
C ASN A 23 -58.65 12.66 64.44
N GLU A 24 -59.13 13.81 64.89
CA GLU A 24 -58.74 14.49 66.13
C GLU A 24 -59.43 13.93 67.39
N SER A 25 -59.85 12.66 67.36
CA SER A 25 -60.61 12.03 68.45
C SER A 25 -60.07 10.64 68.80
N PHE A 26 -58.81 10.58 69.24
CA PHE A 26 -58.21 9.45 69.97
C PHE A 26 -57.00 9.96 70.75
N ILE A 27 -57.21 10.95 71.62
CA ILE A 27 -56.27 11.29 72.70
C ILE A 27 -56.98 10.91 74.00
N GLU A 28 -56.99 9.61 74.28
CA GLU A 28 -57.30 9.09 75.62
C GLU A 28 -56.13 8.23 76.10
N ASN A 29 -55.37 8.81 77.03
CA ASN A 29 -54.83 8.13 78.20
C ASN A 29 -53.94 6.90 77.97
N GLU A 30 -52.79 7.06 77.30
CA GLU A 30 -51.63 6.21 77.56
C GLU A 30 -50.61 6.98 78.42
N SER A 31 -50.44 6.49 79.65
CA SER A 31 -49.42 6.97 80.59
C SER A 31 -48.04 6.85 79.95
N PRO A 32 -47.13 7.85 80.08
CA PRO A 32 -45.79 7.75 79.54
C PRO A 32 -45.10 6.47 80.06
N PRO A 33 -44.44 5.67 79.20
CA PRO A 33 -43.65 4.54 79.67
C PRO A 33 -42.61 5.05 80.68
N PRO A 34 -42.29 4.27 81.74
CA PRO A 34 -41.35 4.70 82.76
C PRO A 34 -40.01 5.01 82.11
N TYR A 35 -39.59 6.28 82.18
CA TYR A 35 -38.25 6.66 81.76
C TYR A 35 -37.24 5.86 82.59
N ILE A 36 -36.42 5.06 81.92
CA ILE A 36 -35.25 4.45 82.53
C ILE A 36 -34.29 5.59 82.88
N ILE A 37 -34.31 6.01 84.14
CA ILE A 37 -33.30 6.93 84.66
C ILE A 37 -32.00 6.14 84.74
N PHE A 38 -31.10 6.36 83.78
CA PHE A 38 -29.75 5.83 83.85
C PHE A 38 -29.06 6.39 85.10
N ARG A 39 -28.79 5.50 86.05
CA ARG A 39 -27.98 5.76 87.24
C ARG A 39 -26.59 6.20 86.77
N LYS A 40 -26.22 7.45 87.04
CA LYS A 40 -24.87 8.00 86.81
C LYS A 40 -23.88 7.30 87.74
N GLY A 41 -23.37 6.15 87.30
CA GLY A 41 -22.34 5.34 87.95
C GLY A 41 -21.12 5.21 87.02
N SER A 42 -19.92 5.26 87.61
CA SER A 42 -18.62 5.59 87.00
C SER A 42 -17.98 4.58 86.02
N SER A 43 -18.66 4.14 84.95
CA SER A 43 -18.02 3.31 83.89
C SER A 43 -18.29 3.76 82.44
N VAL A 44 -19.06 4.83 82.23
CA VAL A 44 -19.53 5.23 80.89
C VAL A 44 -18.56 6.16 80.15
N ILE A 45 -17.75 6.94 80.88
CA ILE A 45 -16.82 7.92 80.28
C ILE A 45 -15.68 7.25 79.48
N PRO A 46 -15.03 6.16 79.95
CA PRO A 46 -14.03 5.44 79.17
C PRO A 46 -14.60 4.86 77.87
N ALA A 47 -15.78 4.23 77.94
CA ALA A 47 -16.45 3.62 76.78
C ALA A 47 -16.85 4.63 75.69
N ILE A 48 -17.22 5.86 76.08
CA ILE A 48 -17.50 6.94 75.12
C ILE A 48 -16.21 7.42 74.44
N SER A 49 -15.11 7.53 75.19
CA SER A 49 -13.80 7.90 74.63
C SER A 49 -13.28 6.85 73.64
N ASP A 50 -13.45 5.57 73.95
CA ASP A 50 -13.07 4.45 73.08
C ASP A 50 -13.90 4.46 71.79
N LEU A 51 -15.22 4.69 71.88
CA LEU A 51 -16.09 4.78 70.71
C LEU A 51 -15.75 6.00 69.83
N GLN A 52 -15.39 7.14 70.43
CA GLN A 52 -14.90 8.31 69.68
C GLN A 52 -13.58 8.01 68.96
N GLN A 53 -12.69 7.25 69.58
CA GLN A 53 -11.44 6.82 68.97
C GLN A 53 -11.69 5.84 67.82
N GLU A 54 -12.58 4.86 67.99
CA GLU A 54 -12.99 3.92 66.93
C GLU A 54 -13.67 4.63 65.76
N PHE A 55 -14.49 5.64 66.03
CA PHE A 55 -15.10 6.44 64.97
C PHE A 55 -14.05 7.22 64.18
N LYS A 56 -13.07 7.82 64.86
CA LYS A 56 -11.95 8.51 64.19
C LYS A 56 -11.06 7.57 63.39
N THR A 57 -10.78 6.38 63.90
CA THR A 57 -9.99 5.38 63.15
C THR A 57 -10.76 4.85 61.94
N LEU A 58 -12.06 4.61 62.07
CA LEU A 58 -12.93 4.27 60.94
C LEU A 58 -12.94 5.38 59.88
N GLN A 59 -13.15 6.63 60.29
CA GLN A 59 -13.15 7.78 59.38
C GLN A 59 -11.81 7.92 58.65
N SER A 60 -10.70 7.80 59.38
CA SER A 60 -9.35 7.86 58.81
C SER A 60 -9.10 6.72 57.82
N SER A 61 -9.54 5.51 58.17
CA SER A 61 -9.44 4.33 57.30
C SER A 61 -10.24 4.49 56.00
N LEU A 62 -11.47 5.02 56.09
CA LEU A 62 -12.31 5.28 54.92
C LEU A 62 -11.71 6.35 54.01
N LEU A 63 -11.23 7.47 54.55
CA LEU A 63 -10.58 8.52 53.76
C LEU A 63 -9.32 7.99 53.08
N ASN A 64 -8.45 7.29 53.81
CA ASN A 64 -7.25 6.69 53.24
C ASN A 64 -7.58 5.68 52.12
N ARG A 65 -8.65 4.90 52.28
CA ARG A 65 -9.09 3.93 51.26
C ARG A 65 -9.64 4.62 50.02
N LEU A 66 -10.41 5.71 50.19
CA LEU A 66 -10.90 6.52 49.09
C LEU A 66 -9.76 7.20 48.35
N ASP A 67 -8.83 7.84 49.04
CA ASP A 67 -7.68 8.51 48.43
C ASP A 67 -6.80 7.52 47.66
N SER A 68 -6.53 6.35 48.24
CA SER A 68 -5.81 5.27 47.57
C SER A 68 -6.55 4.78 46.32
N TRP A 69 -7.88 4.67 46.40
CA TRP A 69 -8.70 4.25 45.26
C TRP A 69 -8.69 5.30 44.15
N PHE A 70 -8.91 6.58 44.47
CA PHE A 70 -8.85 7.68 43.50
C PHE A 70 -7.46 7.77 42.85
N SER A 71 -6.40 7.68 43.64
CA SER A 71 -5.03 7.66 43.10
C SER A 71 -4.80 6.51 42.12
N LYS A 72 -5.35 5.32 42.41
CA LYS A 72 -5.28 4.16 41.49
C LYS A 72 -6.13 4.34 40.23
N GLN A 73 -7.23 5.07 40.30
CA GLN A 73 -8.03 5.37 39.11
C GLN A 73 -7.34 6.41 38.24
N GLU A 74 -6.80 7.45 38.86
CA GLU A 74 -6.04 8.49 38.18
C GLU A 74 -4.86 7.91 37.40
N THR A 75 -4.10 6.99 38.01
CA THR A 75 -2.98 6.34 37.31
C THR A 75 -3.46 5.51 36.12
N LYS A 76 -4.52 4.70 36.28
CA LYS A 76 -5.09 3.91 35.18
C LYS A 76 -5.60 4.79 34.04
N PHE A 77 -6.26 5.90 34.36
CA PHE A 77 -6.78 6.83 33.36
C PHE A 77 -5.64 7.48 32.58
N ASN A 78 -4.58 7.92 33.27
CA ASN A 78 -3.39 8.47 32.63
C ASN A 78 -2.67 7.44 31.75
N THR A 79 -2.58 6.17 32.17
CA THR A 79 -2.05 5.09 31.32
C THR A 79 -2.88 4.92 30.05
N LEU A 80 -4.22 4.88 30.17
CA LEU A 80 -5.11 4.76 29.01
C LEU A 80 -4.99 5.94 28.04
N LEU A 81 -4.81 7.16 28.55
CA LEU A 81 -4.57 8.34 27.71
C LEU A 81 -3.27 8.21 26.91
N ASN A 82 -2.21 7.73 27.57
CA ASN A 82 -0.93 7.49 26.89
C ASN A 82 -1.06 6.41 25.80
N ASP A 83 -1.69 5.27 26.11
CA ASP A 83 -1.95 4.21 25.14
C ASP A 83 -2.75 4.73 23.94
N PHE A 84 -3.72 5.61 24.18
CA PHE A 84 -4.53 6.22 23.13
C PHE A 84 -3.71 7.14 22.21
N ASP A 85 -2.80 7.94 22.76
CA ASP A 85 -1.89 8.78 21.98
C ASP A 85 -0.88 7.95 21.17
N GLU A 86 -0.41 6.83 21.72
CA GLU A 86 0.43 5.87 20.99
C GLU A 86 -0.33 5.25 19.80
N ILE A 87 -1.56 4.78 20.03
CA ILE A 87 -2.42 4.23 18.97
C ILE A 87 -2.68 5.27 17.88
N LYS A 88 -2.98 6.51 18.26
CA LYS A 88 -3.19 7.62 17.32
C LYS A 88 -1.96 7.87 16.46
N THR A 89 -0.77 7.81 17.06
CA THR A 89 0.50 7.96 16.37
C THR A 89 0.75 6.80 15.40
N ALA A 90 0.51 5.57 15.83
CA ALA A 90 0.62 4.39 14.98
C ALA A 90 -0.36 4.43 13.80
N LEU A 91 -1.61 4.86 14.03
CA LEU A 91 -2.62 5.00 12.99
C LEU A 91 -2.22 6.03 11.93
N LYS A 92 -1.66 7.17 12.37
CA LYS A 92 -1.13 8.18 11.44
C LYS A 92 0.00 7.62 10.59
N LEU A 93 0.95 6.91 11.20
CA LEU A 93 2.04 6.26 10.48
C LEU A 93 1.50 5.26 9.43
N ILE A 94 0.51 4.45 9.79
CA ILE A 94 -0.12 3.49 8.88
C ILE A 94 -0.80 4.23 7.71
N SER A 95 -1.51 5.33 7.98
CA SER A 95 -2.13 6.15 6.94
C SER A 95 -1.09 6.70 5.97
N ASP A 96 0.01 7.27 6.48
CA ASP A 96 1.08 7.83 5.65
C ASP A 96 1.76 6.73 4.79
N LYS A 97 1.94 5.53 5.35
CA LYS A 97 2.49 4.37 4.62
C LYS A 97 1.53 3.83 3.56
N TYR A 98 0.23 3.85 3.83
CA TYR A 98 -0.79 3.46 2.87
C TYR A 98 -0.79 4.40 1.65
N ASP A 99 -0.73 5.71 1.88
CA ASP A 99 -0.66 6.71 0.80
C ASP A 99 0.61 6.55 -0.05
N ASP A 100 1.76 6.23 0.56
CA ASP A 100 3.00 5.95 -0.18
C ASP A 100 2.88 4.68 -1.02
N LEU A 101 2.30 3.61 -0.45
CA LEU A 101 2.08 2.36 -1.18
C LEU A 101 1.13 2.54 -2.36
N ASP A 102 0.05 3.31 -2.20
CA ASP A 102 -0.89 3.60 -3.28
C ASP A 102 -0.20 4.34 -4.44
N LYS A 103 0.57 5.40 -4.13
CA LYS A 103 1.36 6.14 -5.12
C LYS A 103 2.34 5.24 -5.87
N ARG A 104 3.09 4.40 -5.15
CA ARG A 104 4.06 3.47 -5.74
C ARG A 104 3.36 2.42 -6.62
N THR A 105 2.21 1.91 -6.18
CA THR A 105 1.42 0.94 -6.95
C THR A 105 0.92 1.57 -8.25
N HIS A 106 0.45 2.82 -8.20
CA HIS A 106 0.01 3.56 -9.38
C HIS A 106 1.16 3.86 -10.35
N ASP A 107 2.35 4.21 -9.86
CA ASP A 107 3.54 4.40 -10.71
C ASP A 107 3.97 3.10 -11.39
N VAL A 108 4.03 1.99 -10.64
CA VAL A 108 4.35 0.67 -11.18
C VAL A 108 3.33 0.28 -12.25
N SER A 109 2.04 0.47 -11.99
CA SER A 109 0.98 0.19 -12.96
C SER A 109 1.17 0.97 -14.27
N LYS A 110 1.46 2.28 -14.19
CA LYS A 110 1.76 3.10 -15.37
C LYS A 110 2.98 2.60 -16.15
N ARG A 111 4.05 2.24 -15.44
CA ARG A 111 5.28 1.73 -16.06
C ARG A 111 5.04 0.41 -16.78
N VAL A 112 4.29 -0.50 -16.17
CA VAL A 112 3.90 -1.77 -16.78
C VAL A 112 3.10 -1.53 -18.05
N SER A 113 2.06 -0.68 -18.01
CA SER A 113 1.27 -0.37 -19.21
C SER A 113 2.10 0.20 -20.35
N ARG A 114 3.10 1.04 -20.04
CA ARG A 114 4.02 1.57 -21.06
C ARG A 114 4.89 0.47 -21.69
N ILE A 115 5.42 -0.43 -20.88
CA ILE A 115 6.24 -1.56 -21.35
C ILE A 115 5.40 -2.49 -22.24
N GLU A 116 4.16 -2.79 -21.84
CA GLU A 116 3.24 -3.61 -22.63
C GLU A 116 2.91 -2.97 -23.99
N GLN A 117 2.74 -1.65 -24.03
CA GLN A 117 2.55 -0.92 -25.30
C GLN A 117 3.78 -1.02 -26.21
N GLN A 118 4.99 -0.91 -25.65
CA GLN A 118 6.23 -1.04 -26.42
C GLN A 118 6.42 -2.47 -26.95
N LEU A 119 6.16 -3.49 -26.14
CA LEU A 119 6.24 -4.90 -26.55
C LEU A 119 5.31 -5.23 -27.73
N LYS A 120 4.15 -4.58 -27.84
CA LYS A 120 3.25 -4.74 -28.99
C LYS A 120 3.87 -4.24 -30.30
N THR A 121 4.80 -3.29 -30.25
CA THR A 121 5.46 -2.73 -31.43
C THR A 121 6.69 -3.53 -31.88
N THR A 122 7.32 -4.26 -30.95
CA THR A 122 8.48 -5.11 -31.24
C THR A 122 8.30 -6.08 -32.41
N PRO A 123 7.23 -6.90 -32.50
CA PRO A 123 7.08 -7.86 -33.60
C PRO A 123 6.92 -7.17 -34.97
N VAL A 124 6.33 -5.97 -35.00
CA VAL A 124 6.22 -5.18 -36.23
C VAL A 124 7.59 -4.70 -36.71
N ILE A 125 8.45 -4.29 -35.77
CA ILE A 125 9.82 -3.87 -36.06
C ILE A 125 10.65 -5.06 -36.53
N GLU A 126 10.56 -6.20 -35.85
CA GLU A 126 11.26 -7.44 -36.23
C GLU A 126 10.85 -7.92 -37.64
N ALA A 127 9.55 -7.93 -37.93
CA ALA A 127 9.04 -8.27 -39.26
C ALA A 127 9.60 -7.34 -40.35
N ARG A 128 9.66 -6.03 -40.06
CA ARG A 128 10.22 -5.04 -40.99
C ARG A 128 11.73 -5.22 -41.19
N ILE A 129 12.47 -5.57 -40.15
CA ILE A 129 13.90 -5.88 -40.26
C ILE A 129 14.09 -7.10 -41.15
N SER A 130 13.35 -8.18 -40.93
CA SER A 130 13.42 -9.40 -41.73
C SER A 130 13.06 -9.14 -43.21
N GLU A 131 12.06 -8.30 -43.49
CA GLU A 131 11.73 -7.88 -44.85
C GLU A 131 12.88 -7.11 -45.51
N LEU A 132 13.50 -6.19 -44.77
CA LEU A 132 14.64 -5.41 -45.27
C LEU A 132 15.87 -6.28 -45.54
N GLU A 133 16.16 -7.24 -44.66
CA GLU A 133 17.24 -8.22 -44.86
C GLU A 133 17.00 -9.06 -46.12
N THR A 134 15.76 -9.51 -46.34
CA THR A 134 15.39 -10.27 -47.53
C THR A 134 15.61 -9.44 -48.81
N LYS A 135 15.12 -8.19 -48.82
CA LYS A 135 15.32 -7.28 -49.97
C LYS A 135 16.80 -6.97 -50.22
N LEU A 136 17.59 -6.85 -49.16
CA LEU A 136 19.02 -6.62 -49.28
C LEU A 136 19.71 -7.84 -49.91
N ALA A 137 19.39 -9.04 -49.45
CA ALA A 137 19.91 -10.28 -50.04
C ALA A 137 19.51 -10.43 -51.52
N GLU A 138 18.27 -10.08 -51.88
CA GLU A 138 17.81 -10.06 -53.27
C GLU A 138 18.61 -9.07 -54.12
N PHE A 139 18.87 -7.87 -53.61
CA PHE A 139 19.68 -6.87 -54.32
C PHE A 139 21.13 -7.30 -54.49
N GLU A 140 21.74 -7.90 -53.47
CA GLU A 140 23.09 -8.44 -53.57
C GLU A 140 23.16 -9.57 -54.61
N GLN A 141 22.19 -10.48 -54.60
CA GLN A 141 22.12 -11.56 -55.58
C GLN A 141 21.93 -11.01 -56.99
N LYS A 142 21.01 -10.05 -57.16
CA LYS A 142 20.78 -9.39 -58.45
C LYS A 142 22.03 -8.67 -58.97
N SER A 143 22.83 -8.08 -58.09
CA SER A 143 24.11 -7.47 -58.45
C SER A 143 25.15 -8.50 -58.91
N ARG A 144 25.03 -9.77 -58.51
CA ARG A 144 25.93 -10.87 -58.90
C ARG A 144 25.40 -11.70 -60.07
N ASN A 145 24.14 -11.53 -60.47
CA ASN A 145 23.52 -12.34 -61.54
C ASN A 145 24.25 -12.24 -62.90
N CYS A 146 25.00 -11.17 -63.14
CA CYS A 146 25.79 -10.98 -64.36
C CYS A 146 27.28 -11.29 -64.16
N ASN A 147 27.70 -11.71 -62.96
CA ASN A 147 29.07 -12.07 -62.68
C ASN A 147 29.28 -13.54 -63.08
N ILE A 148 30.35 -13.79 -63.83
CA ILE A 148 30.75 -15.15 -64.21
C ILE A 148 32.07 -15.44 -63.51
N GLU A 149 32.10 -16.51 -62.73
CA GLU A 149 33.33 -17.02 -62.12
C GLU A 149 33.90 -18.14 -62.98
N ILE A 150 35.18 -18.02 -63.34
CA ILE A 150 35.91 -19.03 -64.09
C ILE A 150 37.05 -19.55 -63.22
N SER A 151 36.87 -20.74 -62.67
CA SER A 151 37.85 -21.39 -61.80
C SER A 151 38.87 -22.21 -62.60
N ASN A 152 39.97 -22.60 -61.95
CA ASN A 152 41.01 -23.49 -62.50
C ASN A 152 41.77 -22.96 -63.73
N LEU A 153 41.85 -21.63 -63.89
CA LEU A 153 42.68 -21.02 -64.90
C LEU A 153 44.10 -20.81 -64.36
N PRO A 154 45.15 -21.34 -65.03
CA PRO A 154 46.53 -21.12 -64.59
C PRO A 154 46.87 -19.63 -64.57
N GLU A 155 47.58 -19.19 -63.54
CA GLU A 155 47.98 -17.79 -63.37
C GLU A 155 49.35 -17.56 -63.98
N LYS A 156 49.50 -16.46 -64.72
CA LYS A 156 50.78 -16.05 -65.31
C LYS A 156 51.04 -14.60 -64.97
N ARG A 157 52.31 -14.27 -64.68
CA ARG A 157 52.73 -12.89 -64.49
C ARG A 157 52.45 -12.09 -65.77
N SER A 158 51.86 -10.90 -65.62
CA SER A 158 51.53 -9.99 -66.74
C SER A 158 50.64 -10.61 -67.82
N GLU A 159 49.59 -11.33 -67.43
CA GLU A 159 48.59 -11.86 -68.35
C GLU A 159 47.55 -10.82 -68.80
N ASN A 160 46.95 -11.05 -69.97
CA ASN A 160 45.82 -10.26 -70.47
C ASN A 160 44.53 -11.07 -70.31
N LEU A 161 43.72 -10.73 -69.31
CA LEU A 161 42.49 -11.45 -68.98
C LEU A 161 41.42 -11.35 -70.07
N ILE A 162 41.38 -10.25 -70.82
CA ILE A 162 40.43 -10.06 -71.93
C ILE A 162 40.74 -11.03 -73.07
N GLN A 163 42.01 -11.17 -73.43
CA GLN A 163 42.45 -12.12 -74.45
C GLN A 163 42.21 -13.57 -74.01
N LEU A 164 42.45 -13.88 -72.72
CA LEU A 164 42.17 -15.19 -72.17
C LEU A 164 40.68 -15.54 -72.27
N LEU A 165 39.80 -14.60 -71.92
CA LEU A 165 38.36 -14.77 -72.03
C LEU A 165 37.90 -14.93 -73.49
N ASP A 166 38.44 -14.13 -74.42
CA ASP A 166 38.14 -14.25 -75.86
C ASP A 166 38.54 -15.63 -76.42
N ASN A 167 39.69 -16.17 -75.97
CA ASN A 167 40.10 -17.52 -76.34
C ASN A 167 39.13 -18.59 -75.81
N ILE A 168 38.69 -18.46 -74.55
CA ILE A 168 37.69 -19.37 -73.97
C ILE A 168 36.36 -19.28 -74.74
N ALA A 169 35.88 -18.06 -75.00
CA ALA A 169 34.67 -17.74 -75.76
C ALA A 169 34.67 -18.41 -77.15
N LYS A 170 35.81 -18.36 -77.86
CA LYS A 170 36.00 -19.04 -79.15
C LYS A 170 35.91 -20.56 -79.03
N VAL A 171 36.52 -21.15 -78.00
CA VAL A 171 36.49 -22.61 -77.78
C VAL A 171 35.07 -23.09 -77.51
N ILE A 172 34.28 -22.35 -76.72
CA ILE A 172 32.88 -22.69 -76.43
C ILE A 172 31.89 -22.23 -77.51
N LYS A 173 32.40 -21.63 -78.60
CA LYS A 173 31.62 -21.09 -79.73
C LYS A 173 30.60 -20.01 -79.35
N GLN A 174 30.87 -19.27 -78.27
CA GLN A 174 30.05 -18.17 -77.81
C GLN A 174 30.88 -16.88 -77.83
N PRO A 175 30.86 -16.09 -78.91
CA PRO A 175 31.67 -14.87 -78.98
C PRO A 175 31.19 -13.84 -77.95
N ILE A 176 32.12 -13.26 -77.21
CA ILE A 176 31.86 -12.22 -76.20
C ILE A 176 32.48 -10.90 -76.69
N SER A 177 31.70 -9.83 -76.74
CA SER A 177 32.22 -8.51 -77.08
C SER A 177 32.94 -7.89 -75.89
N THR A 178 34.06 -7.21 -76.12
CA THR A 178 34.77 -6.49 -75.06
C THR A 178 33.95 -5.36 -74.45
N LYS A 179 32.95 -4.84 -75.16
CA LYS A 179 32.01 -3.82 -74.66
C LYS A 179 31.02 -4.37 -73.63
N ASP A 180 30.79 -5.68 -73.64
CA ASP A 180 29.86 -6.34 -72.73
C ASP A 180 30.54 -6.68 -71.38
N ILE A 181 31.86 -6.52 -71.30
CA ILE A 181 32.65 -6.77 -70.09
C ILE A 181 32.77 -5.48 -69.30
N VAL A 182 32.11 -5.42 -68.15
CA VAL A 182 32.20 -4.26 -67.23
C VAL A 182 33.54 -4.25 -66.51
N THR A 183 33.95 -5.37 -65.93
CA THR A 183 35.22 -5.51 -65.20
C THR A 183 35.65 -6.97 -65.20
N ILE A 184 36.96 -7.23 -65.31
CA ILE A 184 37.55 -8.56 -65.20
C ILE A 184 38.78 -8.50 -64.30
N HIS A 185 38.88 -9.40 -63.33
CA HIS A 185 39.99 -9.47 -62.39
C HIS A 185 40.14 -10.89 -61.84
N ARG A 186 41.33 -11.21 -61.33
CA ARG A 186 41.55 -12.42 -60.52
C ARG A 186 40.97 -12.19 -59.13
N VAL A 187 40.33 -13.22 -58.57
CA VAL A 187 39.86 -13.19 -57.17
C VAL A 187 41.04 -13.57 -56.28
N PRO A 188 41.42 -12.75 -55.28
CA PRO A 188 42.50 -13.08 -54.36
C PRO A 188 42.21 -14.37 -53.59
N HIS A 189 43.16 -15.30 -53.61
CA HIS A 189 43.10 -16.48 -52.74
C HIS A 189 43.59 -16.09 -51.35
N ILE A 190 42.68 -16.02 -50.38
CA ILE A 190 43.07 -15.95 -48.97
C ILE A 190 43.56 -17.35 -48.60
N ASN A 191 44.86 -17.52 -48.42
CA ASN A 191 45.40 -18.71 -47.77
C ASN A 191 45.08 -18.58 -46.27
N PRO A 192 44.21 -19.41 -45.68
CA PRO A 192 44.10 -19.47 -44.23
C PRO A 192 45.44 -19.92 -43.67
N GLN A 193 46.04 -19.09 -42.79
CA GLN A 193 47.20 -19.46 -41.98
C GLN A 193 46.79 -20.42 -40.86
#